data_AF-A0AAD1R5S1-F1
#
_entry.id   AF-A0AAD1R5S1-F1
#
_cell.length_a   1.000
_cell.length_b   1.000
_cell.length_c   1.000
_cell.angle_alpha   90.00
_cell.angle_beta   90.00
_cell.angle_gamma   90.00
#
_symmetry.space_group_name_H-M   'P 1'
#
loop_
_entity.id
_entity.type
_entity.pdbx_description
1 polymer ?
#
loop_
_entity_poly.entity_id
_entity_poly.type
_entity_poly.pdbx_seq_one_letter_code
_entity_poly.pdbx_strand_id
1 'polypeptide(L)'
;MGGVGLPDIWLYYQAIHVGRIIDWTYQNASKEWVTIEQAQIGDSLKAIPWLQTSVNDWTTLAHPTVTPTLQIWKKVRSYPDIAPTPSPKYPITNNPLFIAGKRGFQLKPLGDDQRKAHMTLDEVVREGGVTPITLLTEGKDPSLMQRFQYAQMRHFLTAQGLSHWTPRDRTKFELLCSGKKTPHKPTSLCYKLLQTQMCTQLPYFTRLWRDHLGKDLEVGDWKNIFQTIFHAHSSIPLQEINYKFISKWYTTPVDVHRFDSNSSPMCWRCNSDKGTFQHIWWTCEELSGFWKEVWTTANLITDTSIPYILEALLLLHFEIPHRKFKHSLVYFMLTAAKSSIVNHWKSAIPPSKKDWFQRIEHFHEMEELRWGSLDKYHRYKDIWQPWKELLRGRQADD
;
A
#
# COMPACT_ATOMS: atom_id res chain seq x y z
N MET A 1 -15.31 7.97 -5.94
CA MET A 1 -14.23 7.46 -5.07
C MET A 1 -14.68 6.10 -4.56
N GLY A 2 -13.90 5.03 -4.73
CA GLY A 2 -14.32 3.67 -4.39
C GLY A 2 -13.13 2.88 -3.87
N GLY A 3 -12.91 2.97 -2.57
CA GLY A 3 -11.85 2.28 -1.83
C GLY A 3 -11.99 2.65 -0.35
N VAL A 4 -12.17 1.66 0.51
CA VAL A 4 -12.60 1.79 1.92
C VAL A 4 -11.45 2.16 2.87
N GLY A 5 -10.27 2.51 2.34
CA GLY A 5 -9.15 3.01 3.15
C GLY A 5 -9.23 4.53 3.24
N LEU A 6 -8.98 5.10 4.43
CA LEU A 6 -8.80 6.55 4.59
C LEU A 6 -7.68 6.96 3.61
N PRO A 7 -7.98 7.74 2.55
CA PRO A 7 -6.97 8.08 1.58
C PRO A 7 -5.96 9.01 2.24
N ASP A 8 -4.68 8.70 2.13
CA ASP A 8 -3.65 9.68 2.46
C ASP A 8 -3.81 10.83 1.46
N ILE A 9 -4.34 11.94 1.95
CA ILE A 9 -4.70 13.11 1.14
C ILE A 9 -3.44 13.67 0.46
N TRP A 10 -2.30 13.63 1.15
CA TRP A 10 -1.04 14.08 0.62
C TRP A 10 -0.54 13.14 -0.48
N LEU A 11 -0.62 11.83 -0.28
CA LEU A 11 -0.27 10.83 -1.29
C LEU A 11 -1.21 10.92 -2.51
N TYR A 12 -2.49 11.19 -2.29
CA TYR A 12 -3.47 11.40 -3.36
C TYR A 12 -3.15 12.66 -4.17
N TYR A 13 -2.82 13.76 -3.48
CA TYR A 13 -2.34 14.99 -4.11
C TYR A 13 -1.10 14.73 -4.96
N GLN A 14 -0.09 14.03 -4.43
CA GLN A 14 1.09 13.63 -5.20
C GLN A 14 0.72 12.76 -6.42
N ALA A 15 -0.18 11.79 -6.25
CA ALA A 15 -0.63 10.90 -7.32
C ALA A 15 -1.34 11.63 -8.46
N ILE A 16 -2.07 12.71 -8.17
CA ILE A 16 -2.67 13.57 -9.21
C ILE A 16 -1.57 14.17 -10.07
N HIS A 17 -0.56 14.79 -9.46
CA HIS A 17 0.54 15.42 -10.19
C HIS A 17 1.35 14.41 -11.00
N VAL A 18 1.66 13.24 -10.43
CA VAL A 18 2.31 12.15 -11.17
C VAL A 18 1.43 11.63 -12.33
N GLY A 19 0.11 11.57 -12.13
CA GLY A 19 -0.85 11.24 -13.19
C GLY A 19 -0.86 12.26 -14.35
N ARG A 20 -0.67 13.55 -14.06
CA ARG A 20 -0.54 14.59 -15.11
C ARG A 20 0.66 14.36 -16.00
N ILE A 21 1.76 13.86 -15.45
CA ILE A 21 2.97 13.53 -16.23
C ILE A 21 2.69 12.41 -17.21
N ILE A 22 1.88 11.42 -16.83
CA ILE A 22 1.39 10.40 -17.77
C ILE A 22 0.66 11.11 -18.91
N ASP A 23 -0.30 11.99 -18.61
CA ASP A 23 -1.06 12.71 -19.63
C ASP A 23 -0.15 13.55 -20.57
N TRP A 24 0.92 14.17 -20.06
CA TRP A 24 1.93 14.88 -20.88
C TRP A 24 2.66 13.97 -21.88
N THR A 25 2.77 12.66 -21.62
CA THR A 25 3.43 11.73 -22.55
C THR A 25 2.58 11.37 -23.77
N TYR A 26 1.25 11.49 -23.68
CA TYR A 26 0.28 11.03 -24.68
C TYR A 26 -0.30 12.16 -25.56
N GLN A 27 0.52 13.14 -25.97
CA GLN A 27 0.10 14.36 -26.68
C GLN A 27 -0.80 14.15 -27.93
N ASN A 28 -0.67 13.02 -28.65
CA ASN A 28 -1.50 12.75 -29.84
C ASN A 28 -2.91 12.21 -29.54
N ALA A 29 -3.23 11.98 -28.27
CA ALA A 29 -4.54 11.54 -27.78
C ALA A 29 -4.98 12.36 -26.55
N SER A 30 -4.40 13.55 -26.36
CA SER A 30 -4.42 14.25 -25.07
C SER A 30 -5.70 15.03 -24.81
N LYS A 31 -5.96 15.20 -23.52
CA LYS A 31 -6.94 16.13 -22.97
C LYS A 31 -6.56 17.57 -23.34
N GLU A 32 -7.55 18.43 -23.56
CA GLU A 32 -7.37 19.81 -24.06
C GLU A 32 -6.41 20.66 -23.22
N TRP A 33 -6.41 20.47 -21.90
CA TRP A 33 -5.53 21.21 -20.99
C TRP A 33 -4.03 20.93 -21.21
N VAL A 34 -3.66 19.75 -21.74
CA VAL A 34 -2.25 19.44 -22.05
C VAL A 34 -1.76 20.31 -23.21
N THR A 35 -2.63 20.56 -24.20
CA THR A 35 -2.34 21.45 -25.33
C THR A 35 -2.14 22.88 -24.85
N ILE A 36 -2.98 23.33 -23.92
CA ILE A 36 -2.88 24.68 -23.32
C ILE A 36 -1.54 24.82 -22.57
N GLU A 37 -1.19 23.86 -21.72
CA GLU A 37 0.08 23.89 -20.99
C GLU A 37 1.29 23.84 -21.94
N GLN A 38 1.23 23.01 -23.00
CA GLN A 38 2.30 22.92 -23.98
C GLN A 38 2.44 24.22 -24.79
N ALA A 39 1.35 24.93 -25.08
CA ALA A 39 1.40 26.20 -25.80
C ALA A 39 2.05 27.32 -24.97
N GLN A 40 1.91 27.25 -23.63
CA GLN A 40 2.50 28.23 -22.71
C GLN A 40 3.95 27.93 -22.36
N ILE A 41 4.46 26.75 -22.74
CA ILE A 41 5.82 26.30 -22.45
C ILE A 41 6.59 26.13 -23.77
N GLY A 42 7.69 26.88 -23.91
CA GLY A 42 8.53 26.80 -25.12
C GLY A 42 9.26 25.47 -25.30
N ASP A 43 9.39 24.68 -24.23
CA ASP A 43 10.01 23.36 -24.22
C ASP A 43 8.98 22.21 -24.27
N SER A 44 9.40 21.04 -24.73
CA SER A 44 8.49 19.88 -24.83
C SER A 44 8.12 19.34 -23.44
N LEU A 45 6.84 19.43 -23.06
CA LEU A 45 6.29 18.87 -21.82
C LEU A 45 6.50 17.36 -21.70
N LYS A 46 6.56 16.66 -22.84
CA LYS A 46 6.83 15.23 -22.91
C LYS A 46 8.27 14.87 -22.52
N ALA A 47 9.22 15.77 -22.79
CA ALA A 47 10.66 15.57 -22.59
C ALA A 47 11.11 15.92 -21.17
N ILE A 48 10.55 17.00 -20.63
CA ILE A 48 10.89 17.62 -19.34
C ILE A 48 11.00 16.63 -18.16
N PRO A 49 10.03 15.71 -17.91
CA PRO A 49 10.07 14.84 -16.74
C PRO A 49 11.29 13.91 -16.69
N TRP A 50 11.92 13.64 -17.83
CA TRP A 50 12.94 12.59 -17.95
C TRP A 50 14.37 13.13 -17.89
N LEU A 51 14.57 14.45 -17.74
CA LEU A 51 15.89 15.08 -17.72
C LEU A 51 16.65 14.79 -16.41
N GLN A 52 17.98 14.63 -16.49
CA GLN A 52 18.85 14.29 -15.35
C GLN A 52 19.03 15.47 -14.41
N THR A 53 19.53 16.58 -14.95
CA THR A 53 19.74 17.84 -14.24
C THR A 53 18.39 18.48 -13.94
N SER A 54 18.27 19.09 -12.76
CA SER A 54 17.30 20.17 -12.63
C SER A 54 17.75 21.21 -13.64
N VAL A 55 17.04 21.31 -14.77
CA VAL A 55 17.16 22.47 -15.65
C VAL A 55 17.01 23.64 -14.69
N ASN A 56 18.11 24.37 -14.47
CA ASN A 56 18.20 25.38 -13.43
C ASN A 56 16.94 26.23 -13.55
N ASP A 57 16.16 26.31 -12.47
CA ASP A 57 15.02 27.20 -12.43
C ASP A 57 13.89 26.86 -13.43
N TRP A 58 13.22 25.71 -13.23
CA TRP A 58 11.82 25.52 -13.66
C TRP A 58 10.88 26.69 -13.24
N THR A 59 11.39 27.58 -12.38
CA THR A 59 10.84 28.84 -11.90
C THR A 59 10.76 29.95 -12.96
N THR A 60 11.42 29.84 -14.12
CA THR A 60 11.19 30.79 -15.23
C THR A 60 9.83 30.61 -15.90
N LEU A 61 9.18 29.46 -15.69
CA LEU A 61 7.79 29.23 -16.06
C LEU A 61 6.92 29.41 -14.84
N ALA A 62 6.37 30.61 -14.67
CA ALA A 62 5.33 30.89 -13.67
C ALA A 62 3.97 30.26 -14.06
N HIS A 63 3.97 29.00 -14.50
CA HIS A 63 2.74 28.31 -14.84
C HIS A 63 2.12 27.68 -13.59
N PRO A 64 0.89 28.06 -13.21
CA PRO A 64 0.29 27.71 -11.93
C PRO A 64 0.10 26.20 -11.72
N THR A 65 -0.01 25.41 -12.79
CA THR A 65 -0.22 23.94 -12.71
C THR A 65 1.00 23.09 -13.04
N VAL A 66 1.93 23.57 -13.87
CA VAL A 66 3.10 22.78 -14.32
C VAL A 66 4.18 22.81 -13.26
N THR A 67 4.43 23.99 -12.67
CA THR A 67 5.47 24.17 -11.66
C THR A 67 5.25 23.30 -10.42
N PRO A 68 4.05 23.26 -9.80
CA PRO A 68 3.80 22.33 -8.69
C PRO A 68 3.96 20.85 -9.10
N THR A 69 3.55 20.50 -10.32
CA THR A 69 3.68 19.14 -10.85
C THR A 69 5.14 18.70 -10.93
N LEU A 70 6.02 19.56 -11.43
CA LEU A 70 7.46 19.29 -11.53
C LEU A 70 8.16 19.28 -10.16
N GLN A 71 7.74 20.14 -9.24
CA GLN A 71 8.26 20.13 -7.87
C GLN A 71 7.94 18.80 -7.16
N ILE A 72 6.72 18.28 -7.32
CA ILE A 72 6.33 16.98 -6.78
C ILE A 72 7.08 15.87 -7.49
N TRP A 73 7.17 15.92 -8.82
CA TRP A 73 7.91 14.95 -9.61
C TRP A 73 9.36 14.79 -9.13
N LYS A 74 10.05 15.91 -8.86
CA LYS A 74 11.43 15.90 -8.34
C LYS A 74 11.55 15.09 -7.05
N LYS A 75 10.53 15.13 -6.18
CA LYS A 75 10.52 14.40 -4.89
C LYS A 75 10.24 12.90 -5.06
N VAL A 76 9.36 12.52 -5.98
CA VAL A 76 8.89 11.13 -6.13
C VAL A 76 9.63 10.31 -7.18
N ARG A 77 10.29 10.96 -8.16
CA ARG A 77 10.96 10.26 -9.27
C ARG A 77 12.08 9.33 -8.81
N SER A 78 12.72 9.63 -7.68
CA SER A 78 13.81 8.82 -7.12
C SER A 78 13.36 7.46 -6.61
N TYR A 79 12.06 7.20 -6.47
CA TYR A 79 11.57 5.90 -6.02
C TYR A 79 11.83 4.81 -7.06
N PRO A 80 12.27 3.60 -6.64
CA PRO A 80 12.64 2.50 -7.52
C PRO A 80 11.59 2.13 -8.60
N ASP A 81 10.30 2.05 -8.23
CA ASP A 81 9.23 1.69 -9.19
C ASP A 81 8.73 2.88 -10.04
N ILE A 82 9.26 4.10 -9.82
CA ILE A 82 8.80 5.32 -10.50
C ILE A 82 9.72 5.66 -11.68
N ALA A 83 10.80 6.42 -11.50
CA ALA A 83 11.69 6.77 -12.60
C ALA A 83 13.11 7.13 -12.10
N PRO A 84 13.87 6.15 -11.57
CA PRO A 84 15.25 6.38 -11.18
C PRO A 84 16.05 7.01 -12.32
N THR A 85 16.82 8.04 -11.98
CA THR A 85 17.64 8.78 -12.94
C THR A 85 18.97 8.05 -13.15
N PRO A 86 19.46 7.87 -14.40
CA PRO A 86 18.85 8.28 -15.67
C PRO A 86 17.75 7.31 -16.12
N SER A 87 16.66 7.86 -16.65
CA SER A 87 15.57 7.06 -17.21
C SER A 87 15.90 6.59 -18.64
N PRO A 88 15.55 5.34 -19.02
CA PRO A 88 15.59 4.90 -20.42
C PRO A 88 14.87 5.86 -21.37
N LYS A 89 13.85 6.58 -20.88
CA LYS A 89 13.05 7.54 -21.65
C LYS A 89 13.69 8.92 -21.76
N TYR A 90 14.92 9.10 -21.29
CA TYR A 90 15.63 10.37 -21.42
C TYR A 90 15.68 10.81 -22.90
N PRO A 91 15.17 12.00 -23.25
CA PRO A 91 14.99 12.43 -24.62
C PRO A 91 16.32 12.87 -25.25
N ILE A 92 16.57 12.45 -26.48
CA ILE A 92 17.68 12.97 -27.30
C ILE A 92 17.15 14.06 -28.24
N THR A 93 16.06 13.77 -28.95
CA THR A 93 15.30 14.75 -29.75
C THR A 93 14.43 15.63 -28.86
N ASN A 94 14.25 16.90 -29.22
CA ASN A 94 13.46 17.88 -28.46
C ASN A 94 13.92 18.05 -27.00
N ASN A 95 15.18 17.74 -26.71
CA ASN A 95 15.76 17.93 -25.39
C ASN A 95 16.18 19.41 -25.22
N PRO A 96 15.69 20.11 -24.18
CA PRO A 96 16.02 21.52 -23.99
C PRO A 96 17.49 21.79 -23.71
N LEU A 97 18.22 20.82 -23.17
CA LEU A 97 19.66 20.89 -22.91
C LEU A 97 20.51 20.59 -24.15
N PHE A 98 19.90 20.07 -25.22
CA PHE A 98 20.57 19.76 -26.48
C PHE A 98 20.04 20.64 -27.60
N ILE A 99 20.69 21.79 -27.83
CA ILE A 99 20.26 22.80 -28.82
C ILE A 99 20.15 22.19 -30.23
N ALA A 100 21.11 21.33 -30.61
CA ALA A 100 21.07 20.62 -31.89
C ALA A 100 19.89 19.63 -31.98
N GLY A 101 19.40 19.12 -30.84
CA GLY A 101 18.20 18.28 -30.74
C GLY A 101 16.88 19.03 -30.86
N LYS A 102 16.87 20.36 -30.67
CA LYS A 102 15.69 21.23 -30.83
C LYS A 102 15.43 21.63 -32.29
N ARG A 103 16.46 21.65 -33.14
CA ARG A 103 16.36 22.12 -34.54
C ARG A 103 16.70 21.01 -35.52
N GLY A 104 15.69 20.36 -36.08
CA GLY A 104 15.86 19.50 -37.27
C GLY A 104 16.86 18.35 -37.09
N PHE A 105 16.93 17.77 -35.89
CA PHE A 105 17.73 16.56 -35.65
C PHE A 105 17.15 15.39 -36.47
N GLN A 106 17.88 14.94 -37.49
CA GLN A 106 17.43 14.01 -38.52
C GLN A 106 18.33 12.76 -38.60
N LEU A 107 18.81 12.28 -37.44
CA LEU A 107 19.24 10.89 -37.28
C LEU A 107 17.99 10.00 -37.26
N LYS A 108 17.37 9.81 -38.43
CA LYS A 108 16.26 8.87 -38.62
C LYS A 108 16.80 7.49 -39.01
N PRO A 109 16.38 6.40 -38.34
CA PRO A 109 16.27 5.10 -38.98
C PRO A 109 15.14 5.19 -40.02
N LEU A 110 15.40 4.82 -41.27
CA LEU A 110 14.43 4.95 -42.35
C LEU A 110 13.56 3.68 -42.41
N GLY A 111 12.56 3.62 -41.52
CA GLY A 111 11.47 2.64 -41.53
C GLY A 111 10.12 3.35 -41.64
N ASP A 112 9.18 2.71 -42.34
CA ASP A 112 7.96 3.25 -42.96
C ASP A 112 6.87 3.83 -42.02
N ASP A 113 7.17 4.03 -40.74
CA ASP A 113 6.22 4.53 -39.77
C ASP A 113 6.60 5.95 -39.37
N GLN A 114 5.80 6.94 -39.76
CA GLN A 114 5.91 8.36 -39.36
C GLN A 114 5.84 8.58 -37.82
N ARG A 115 5.89 7.52 -37.02
CA ARG A 115 5.68 7.49 -35.57
C ARG A 115 6.95 7.63 -34.72
N LYS A 116 8.16 7.50 -35.27
CA LYS A 116 9.43 7.64 -34.50
C LYS A 116 10.03 9.05 -34.56
N ALA A 117 9.23 10.08 -34.27
CA ALA A 117 9.71 11.46 -34.18
C ALA A 117 10.52 11.75 -32.89
N HIS A 118 10.68 10.76 -32.01
CA HIS A 118 11.32 10.92 -30.71
C HIS A 118 12.33 9.82 -30.46
N MET A 119 13.61 10.20 -30.32
CA MET A 119 14.70 9.29 -29.97
C MET A 119 14.97 9.40 -28.46
N THR A 120 15.15 8.25 -27.82
CA THR A 120 15.39 8.13 -26.36
C THR A 120 16.73 7.47 -26.06
N LEU A 121 17.22 7.62 -24.83
CA LEU A 121 18.50 7.07 -24.38
C LEU A 121 18.60 5.55 -24.58
N ASP A 122 17.54 4.82 -24.28
CA ASP A 122 17.39 3.36 -24.48
C ASP A 122 17.63 2.90 -25.93
N GLU A 123 17.37 3.79 -26.90
CA GLU A 123 17.53 3.50 -28.33
C GLU A 123 18.95 3.82 -28.82
N VAL A 124 19.66 4.72 -28.13
CA VAL A 124 20.96 5.26 -28.55
C VAL A 124 22.12 4.62 -27.82
N VAL A 125 21.96 4.27 -26.55
CA VAL A 125 23.02 3.67 -25.72
C VAL A 125 22.63 2.24 -25.40
N ARG A 126 23.50 1.29 -25.74
CA ARG A 126 23.32 -0.15 -25.49
C ARG A 126 24.48 -0.68 -24.64
N GLU A 127 24.47 -1.97 -24.33
CA GLU A 127 25.61 -2.64 -23.70
C GLU A 127 26.88 -2.39 -24.53
N GLY A 128 27.86 -1.70 -23.92
CA GLY A 128 29.10 -1.28 -24.59
C GLY A 128 29.17 0.20 -25.02
N GLY A 129 28.12 1.00 -24.76
CA GLY A 129 28.15 2.46 -24.90
C GLY A 129 27.27 3.00 -26.04
N VAL A 130 27.66 4.14 -26.61
CA VAL A 130 26.88 4.80 -27.67
C VAL A 130 26.87 3.94 -28.93
N THR A 131 25.68 3.62 -29.41
CA THR A 131 25.46 2.78 -30.60
C THR A 131 26.14 3.41 -31.82
N PRO A 132 26.92 2.62 -32.61
CA PRO A 132 27.49 3.09 -33.86
C PRO A 132 26.44 3.66 -34.82
N ILE A 133 26.81 4.71 -35.56
CA ILE A 133 25.92 5.38 -36.51
C ILE A 133 25.34 4.43 -37.56
N THR A 134 26.09 3.41 -37.97
CA THR A 134 25.68 2.41 -38.96
C THR A 134 24.50 1.57 -38.49
N LEU A 135 24.43 1.26 -37.19
CA LEU A 135 23.29 0.53 -36.61
C LEU A 135 22.08 1.43 -36.44
N LEU A 136 22.30 2.72 -36.17
CA LEU A 136 21.22 3.71 -36.08
C LEU A 136 20.62 4.05 -37.46
N THR A 137 21.37 3.86 -38.54
CA THR A 137 20.91 4.05 -39.92
C THR A 137 20.49 2.76 -40.62
N GLU A 138 20.33 1.66 -39.87
CA GLU A 138 19.92 0.33 -40.38
C GLU A 138 20.83 -0.16 -41.53
N GLY A 139 22.12 0.15 -41.47
CA GLY A 139 23.12 -0.28 -42.45
C GLY A 139 23.22 0.60 -43.72
N LYS A 140 22.46 1.71 -43.81
CA LYS A 140 22.61 2.68 -44.90
C LYS A 140 23.78 3.63 -44.64
N ASP A 141 24.46 4.04 -45.71
CA ASP A 141 25.54 5.03 -45.63
C ASP A 141 25.00 6.40 -45.14
N PRO A 142 25.49 6.90 -43.99
CA PRO A 142 24.98 8.14 -43.42
C PRO A 142 25.52 9.35 -44.19
N SER A 143 24.64 10.32 -44.46
CA SER A 143 25.00 11.60 -45.07
C SER A 143 25.94 12.41 -44.16
N LEU A 144 26.65 13.40 -44.73
CA LEU A 144 27.51 14.30 -43.97
C LEU A 144 26.76 15.00 -42.82
N MET A 145 25.51 15.39 -43.06
CA MET A 145 24.64 15.97 -42.03
C MET A 145 24.36 14.99 -40.90
N GLN A 146 24.04 13.73 -41.20
CA GLN A 146 23.79 12.69 -40.19
C GLN A 146 25.04 12.37 -39.38
N ARG A 147 26.21 12.31 -40.02
CA ARG A 147 27.51 12.12 -39.35
C ARG A 147 27.81 13.27 -38.39
N PHE A 148 27.55 14.51 -38.80
CA PHE A 148 27.72 15.68 -37.96
C PHE A 148 26.76 15.67 -36.76
N GLN A 149 25.46 15.40 -36.99
CA GLN A 149 24.46 15.28 -35.92
C GLN A 149 24.80 14.14 -34.94
N TYR A 150 25.37 13.04 -35.43
CA TYR A 150 25.83 11.94 -34.59
C TYR A 150 27.00 12.34 -33.70
N ALA A 151 27.98 13.07 -34.23
CA ALA A 151 29.09 13.61 -33.45
C ALA A 151 28.58 14.59 -32.37
N GLN A 152 27.62 15.46 -32.70
CA GLN A 152 26.99 16.36 -31.74
C GLN A 152 26.27 15.61 -30.62
N MET A 153 25.52 14.57 -30.96
CA MET A 153 24.82 13.72 -30.00
C MET A 153 25.80 12.99 -29.08
N ARG A 154 26.85 12.36 -29.62
CA ARG A 154 27.86 11.66 -28.83
C ARG A 154 28.60 12.60 -27.88
N HIS A 155 28.95 13.79 -28.35
CA HIS A 155 29.56 14.82 -27.51
C HIS A 155 28.62 15.22 -26.36
N PHE A 156 27.33 15.46 -26.66
CA PHE A 156 26.32 15.77 -25.66
C PHE A 156 26.16 14.66 -24.61
N LEU A 157 26.04 13.40 -25.05
CA LEU A 157 25.95 12.25 -24.15
C LEU A 157 27.19 12.09 -23.27
N THR A 158 28.38 12.42 -23.78
CA THR A 158 29.62 12.40 -22.98
C THR A 158 29.60 13.51 -21.94
N ALA A 159 29.20 14.72 -22.32
CA ALA A 159 29.11 15.87 -21.41
C ALA A 159 28.09 15.66 -20.28
N GLN A 160 27.00 14.92 -20.53
CA GLN A 160 25.99 14.57 -19.52
C GLN A 160 26.33 13.29 -18.72
N GLY A 161 27.46 12.64 -18.98
CA GLY A 161 27.83 11.37 -18.33
C GLY A 161 26.94 10.18 -18.72
N LEU A 162 26.21 10.27 -19.83
CA LEU A 162 25.27 9.25 -20.32
C LEU A 162 25.91 8.23 -21.27
N SER A 163 27.13 8.47 -21.74
CA SER A 163 27.79 7.57 -22.72
C SER A 163 28.07 6.17 -22.19
N HIS A 164 28.18 6.02 -20.87
CA HIS A 164 28.40 4.74 -20.16
C HIS A 164 27.16 4.32 -19.36
N TRP A 165 25.99 4.89 -19.67
CA TRP A 165 24.75 4.49 -19.01
C TRP A 165 24.50 3.00 -19.24
N THR A 166 24.23 2.28 -18.15
CA THR A 166 23.88 0.86 -18.19
C THR A 166 22.39 0.71 -18.51
N PRO A 167 22.04 0.04 -19.62
CA PRO A 167 20.64 -0.27 -19.92
C PRO A 167 19.98 -1.00 -18.75
N ARG A 168 18.73 -0.62 -18.46
CA ARG A 168 17.91 -1.27 -17.44
C ARG A 168 16.48 -1.42 -17.93
N ASP A 169 15.78 -2.38 -17.36
CA ASP A 169 14.36 -2.54 -17.59
C ASP A 169 13.58 -1.29 -17.18
N ARG A 170 12.48 -1.05 -17.89
CA ARG A 170 11.56 0.04 -17.60
C ARG A 170 10.80 -0.25 -16.32
N THR A 171 10.66 0.75 -15.46
CA THR A 171 9.84 0.65 -14.26
C THR A 171 8.35 0.51 -14.60
N LYS A 172 7.54 0.14 -13.60
CA LYS A 172 6.06 0.10 -13.74
C LYS A 172 5.52 1.44 -14.25
N PHE A 173 6.01 2.56 -13.72
CA PHE A 173 5.56 3.89 -14.17
C PHE A 173 6.05 4.23 -15.60
N GLU A 174 7.30 3.90 -15.96
CA GLU A 174 7.83 4.16 -17.30
C GLU A 174 7.07 3.36 -18.39
N LEU A 175 6.61 2.15 -18.05
CA LEU A 175 5.73 1.33 -18.88
C LEU A 175 4.35 1.99 -19.04
N LEU A 176 3.76 2.55 -17.98
CA LEU A 176 2.51 3.32 -18.06
C LEU A 176 2.62 4.54 -18.98
N CYS A 177 3.82 5.07 -19.21
CA CYS A 177 4.09 6.17 -20.14
C CYS A 177 4.48 5.71 -21.56
N SER A 178 4.46 4.41 -21.86
CA SER A 178 4.91 3.82 -23.15
C SER A 178 3.78 3.29 -24.04
N GLY A 179 2.53 3.36 -23.59
CA GLY A 179 1.38 2.80 -24.29
C GLY A 179 0.98 3.56 -25.55
N LYS A 180 -0.10 3.12 -26.20
CA LYS A 180 -0.74 3.83 -27.33
C LYS A 180 -1.85 4.79 -26.89
N LYS A 181 -2.41 4.61 -25.69
CA LYS A 181 -3.49 5.40 -25.12
C LYS A 181 -3.21 5.66 -23.65
N THR A 182 -3.73 6.77 -23.12
CA THR A 182 -3.67 7.07 -21.68
C THR A 182 -4.32 5.94 -20.88
N PRO A 183 -3.70 5.46 -19.80
CA PRO A 183 -4.26 4.38 -19.00
C PRO A 183 -5.56 4.84 -18.32
N HIS A 184 -6.51 3.93 -18.15
CA HIS A 184 -7.75 4.20 -17.42
C HIS A 184 -7.45 4.46 -15.94
N LYS A 185 -7.98 5.56 -15.39
CA LYS A 185 -7.77 6.01 -13.99
C LYS A 185 -6.28 6.19 -13.62
N PRO A 186 -5.54 7.09 -14.31
CA PRO A 186 -4.10 7.29 -14.10
C PRO A 186 -3.77 7.67 -12.66
N THR A 187 -4.56 8.56 -12.04
CA THR A 187 -4.41 8.96 -10.63
C THR A 187 -4.47 7.77 -9.68
N SER A 188 -5.40 6.84 -9.88
CA SER A 188 -5.52 5.65 -9.02
C SER A 188 -4.34 4.68 -9.19
N LEU A 189 -3.79 4.57 -10.40
CA LEU A 189 -2.59 3.77 -10.65
C LEU A 189 -1.37 4.41 -9.99
N CYS A 190 -1.18 5.72 -10.16
CA CYS A 190 -0.11 6.47 -9.50
C CYS A 190 -0.22 6.38 -7.98
N TYR A 191 -1.42 6.50 -7.43
CA TYR A 191 -1.64 6.38 -5.99
C TYR A 191 -1.21 5.01 -5.48
N LYS A 192 -1.62 3.93 -6.14
CA LYS A 192 -1.19 2.57 -5.77
C LYS A 192 0.33 2.41 -5.86
N LEU A 193 0.95 2.92 -6.93
CA LEU A 193 2.41 2.85 -7.10
C LEU A 193 3.14 3.61 -5.99
N LEU A 194 2.73 4.85 -5.69
CA LEU A 194 3.33 5.64 -4.62
C LEU A 194 3.07 5.00 -3.24
N GLN A 195 1.87 4.47 -3.02
CA GLN A 195 1.51 3.77 -1.79
C GLN A 195 2.41 2.56 -1.55
N THR A 196 2.72 1.76 -2.57
CA THR A 196 3.62 0.60 -2.40
C THR A 196 5.06 1.01 -2.12
N GLN A 197 5.50 2.21 -2.54
CA GLN A 197 6.82 2.73 -2.20
C GLN A 197 6.90 3.21 -0.75
N MET A 198 5.84 3.85 -0.26
CA MET A 198 5.79 4.43 1.09
C MET A 198 5.40 3.43 2.17
N CYS A 199 4.63 2.38 1.84
CA CYS A 199 4.10 1.39 2.77
C CYS A 199 5.04 0.19 2.98
N THR A 200 6.32 0.33 2.62
CA THR A 200 7.34 -0.73 2.81
C THR A 200 7.75 -0.91 4.27
N GLN A 201 7.41 0.02 5.17
CA GLN A 201 7.69 -0.11 6.60
C GLN A 201 6.44 -0.55 7.37
N LEU A 202 6.58 -1.64 8.13
CA LEU A 202 5.55 -2.06 9.07
C LEU A 202 5.23 -0.93 10.07
N PRO A 203 3.97 -0.76 10.49
CA PRO A 203 3.61 0.24 11.49
C PRO A 203 4.45 0.11 12.77
N TYR A 204 4.77 1.22 13.44
CA TYR A 204 5.62 1.23 14.63
C TYR A 204 5.17 0.23 15.72
N PHE A 205 3.86 0.08 15.92
CA PHE A 205 3.32 -0.84 16.93
C PHE A 205 3.70 -2.31 16.70
N THR A 206 4.01 -2.71 15.46
CA THR A 206 4.48 -4.09 15.16
C THR A 206 5.80 -4.41 15.86
N ARG A 207 6.68 -3.41 16.01
CA ARG A 207 7.93 -3.56 16.77
C ARG A 207 7.66 -3.75 18.26
N LEU A 208 6.62 -3.10 18.79
CA LEU A 208 6.24 -3.25 20.20
C LEU A 208 5.69 -4.65 20.51
N TRP A 209 5.26 -5.41 19.50
CA TRP A 209 4.79 -6.79 19.69
C TRP A 209 5.93 -7.79 19.86
N ARG A 210 7.15 -7.46 19.38
CA ARG A 210 8.35 -8.29 19.55
C ARG A 210 8.59 -8.64 21.01
N ASP A 211 8.54 -7.64 21.88
CA ASP A 211 8.82 -7.82 23.32
C ASP A 211 7.79 -8.72 24.01
N HIS A 212 6.53 -8.71 23.54
CA HIS A 212 5.46 -9.51 24.15
C HIS A 212 5.42 -10.95 23.65
N LEU A 213 5.74 -11.14 22.37
CA LEU A 213 5.76 -12.46 21.74
C LEU A 213 7.05 -13.21 22.04
N GLY A 214 8.12 -12.52 22.45
CA GLY A 214 9.45 -13.11 22.63
C GLY A 214 10.08 -13.61 21.32
N LYS A 215 9.49 -13.25 20.18
CA LYS A 215 9.95 -13.59 18.83
C LYS A 215 9.59 -12.46 17.86
N ASP A 216 10.37 -12.35 16.78
CA ASP A 216 10.07 -11.39 15.71
C ASP A 216 9.19 -12.07 14.66
N LEU A 217 8.06 -11.44 14.32
CA LEU A 217 7.21 -11.87 13.22
C LEU A 217 7.70 -11.23 11.92
N GLU A 218 7.73 -11.99 10.83
CA GLU A 218 8.18 -11.47 9.55
C GLU A 218 7.16 -10.50 8.93
N VAL A 219 7.59 -9.73 7.93
CA VAL A 219 6.70 -8.84 7.17
C VAL A 219 5.54 -9.62 6.53
N GLY A 220 5.80 -10.86 6.11
CA GLY A 220 4.78 -11.78 5.59
C GLY A 220 3.71 -12.13 6.61
N ASP A 221 4.11 -12.44 7.85
CA ASP A 221 3.20 -12.78 8.95
C ASP A 221 2.30 -11.61 9.30
N TRP A 222 2.87 -10.41 9.46
CA TRP A 222 2.09 -9.19 9.72
C TRP A 222 1.08 -8.91 8.62
N LYS A 223 1.48 -9.10 7.35
CA LYS A 223 0.56 -8.95 6.23
C LYS A 223 -0.58 -9.96 6.30
N ASN A 224 -0.30 -11.21 6.64
CA ASN A 224 -1.32 -12.24 6.83
C ASN A 224 -2.25 -11.88 8.00
N ILE A 225 -1.72 -11.42 9.14
CA ILE A 225 -2.50 -10.96 10.29
C ILE A 225 -3.46 -9.85 9.89
N PHE A 226 -2.97 -8.81 9.22
CA PHE A 226 -3.83 -7.69 8.79
C PHE A 226 -4.89 -8.14 7.79
N GLN A 227 -4.54 -9.03 6.86
CA GLN A 227 -5.50 -9.61 5.92
C GLN A 227 -6.56 -10.44 6.64
N THR A 228 -6.16 -11.28 7.60
CA THR A 228 -7.07 -12.08 8.41
C THR A 228 -8.01 -11.21 9.22
N ILE A 229 -7.51 -10.19 9.93
CA ILE A 229 -8.36 -9.26 10.68
C ILE A 229 -9.35 -8.55 9.75
N PHE A 230 -8.89 -8.09 8.58
CA PHE A 230 -9.73 -7.39 7.62
C PHE A 230 -10.80 -8.30 7.00
N HIS A 231 -10.48 -9.55 6.71
CA HIS A 231 -11.40 -10.50 6.08
C HIS A 231 -12.25 -11.31 7.07
N ALA A 232 -11.85 -11.37 8.34
CA ALA A 232 -12.57 -12.06 9.41
C ALA A 232 -13.98 -11.50 9.60
N HIS A 233 -14.10 -10.17 9.50
CA HIS A 233 -15.36 -9.48 9.74
C HIS A 233 -15.73 -8.65 8.54
N SER A 234 -17.00 -8.71 8.16
CA SER A 234 -17.51 -7.84 7.11
C SER A 234 -17.85 -6.44 7.66
N SER A 235 -18.07 -6.30 8.97
CA SER A 235 -18.56 -5.08 9.64
C SER A 235 -17.42 -4.25 10.22
N ILE A 236 -17.47 -2.93 9.99
CA ILE A 236 -16.43 -2.00 10.41
C ILE A 236 -16.23 -2.00 11.94
N PRO A 237 -17.29 -1.98 12.78
CA PRO A 237 -17.09 -1.99 14.24
C PRO A 237 -16.32 -3.22 14.76
N LEU A 238 -16.51 -4.39 14.15
CA LEU A 238 -15.81 -5.62 14.55
C LEU A 238 -14.35 -5.66 14.07
N GLN A 239 -14.10 -5.12 12.88
CA GLN A 239 -12.73 -4.89 12.42
C GLN A 239 -12.01 -3.91 13.37
N GLU A 240 -12.69 -2.83 13.77
CA GLU A 240 -12.14 -1.80 14.65
C GLU A 240 -11.69 -2.35 16.00
N ILE A 241 -12.43 -3.28 16.61
CA ILE A 241 -12.02 -3.94 17.87
C ILE A 241 -10.65 -4.60 17.72
N ASN A 242 -10.43 -5.35 16.65
CA ASN A 242 -9.16 -6.02 16.39
C ASN A 242 -8.05 -5.02 16.03
N TYR A 243 -8.36 -3.96 15.28
CA TYR A 243 -7.39 -2.91 14.97
C TYR A 243 -6.98 -2.08 16.20
N LYS A 244 -7.92 -1.75 17.09
CA LYS A 244 -7.62 -1.10 18.37
C LYS A 244 -6.74 -1.99 19.25
N PHE A 245 -6.99 -3.29 19.25
CA PHE A 245 -6.16 -4.24 19.96
C PHE A 245 -4.72 -4.31 19.37
N ILE A 246 -4.58 -4.59 18.08
CA ILE A 246 -3.27 -4.81 17.45
C ILE A 246 -2.40 -3.53 17.44
N SER A 247 -3.03 -2.36 17.36
CA SER A 247 -2.34 -1.06 17.46
C SER A 247 -2.02 -0.64 18.89
N LYS A 248 -2.42 -1.43 19.90
CA LYS A 248 -2.29 -1.14 21.33
C LYS A 248 -2.95 0.18 21.74
N TRP A 249 -4.17 0.41 21.25
CA TRP A 249 -4.93 1.64 21.49
C TRP A 249 -5.32 1.83 22.97
N TYR A 250 -5.56 0.74 23.70
CA TYR A 250 -6.09 0.79 25.06
C TYR A 250 -5.02 1.20 26.08
N THR A 251 -5.27 2.28 26.81
CA THR A 251 -4.41 2.77 27.89
C THR A 251 -4.39 1.80 29.06
N THR A 252 -3.20 1.48 29.55
CA THR A 252 -2.98 0.55 30.68
C THR A 252 -2.65 1.31 31.97
N PRO A 253 -2.75 0.70 33.18
CA PRO A 253 -2.31 1.30 34.44
C PRO A 253 -0.88 1.84 34.39
N VAL A 254 0.04 1.14 33.72
CA VAL A 254 1.42 1.62 33.54
C VAL A 254 1.46 2.88 32.68
N ASP A 255 0.62 2.99 31.65
CA ASP A 255 0.51 4.20 30.85
C ASP A 255 -0.14 5.34 31.66
N VAL A 256 -1.19 5.05 32.43
CA VAL A 256 -1.84 6.05 33.31
C VAL A 256 -0.85 6.57 34.35
N HIS A 257 -0.08 5.70 35.00
CA HIS A 257 0.95 6.08 35.97
C HIS A 257 2.06 6.94 35.35
N ARG A 258 2.37 6.71 34.07
CA ARG A 258 3.33 7.55 33.33
C ARG A 258 2.81 8.98 33.14
N PHE A 259 1.50 9.15 32.94
CA PHE A 259 0.89 10.48 32.79
C PHE A 259 0.55 11.14 34.14
N ASP A 260 0.17 10.35 35.14
CA ASP A 260 -0.16 10.79 36.49
C ASP A 260 0.54 9.89 37.52
N SER A 261 1.62 10.40 38.10
CA SER A 261 2.44 9.68 39.07
C SER A 261 1.71 9.34 40.38
N ASN A 262 0.56 9.97 40.66
CA ASN A 262 -0.26 9.64 41.83
C ASN A 262 -1.13 8.40 41.63
N SER A 263 -1.34 7.98 40.39
CA SER A 263 -2.11 6.77 40.07
C SER A 263 -1.28 5.50 40.29
N SER A 264 -1.90 4.36 40.58
CA SER A 264 -1.20 3.09 40.76
C SER A 264 -0.84 2.43 39.41
N PRO A 265 0.41 1.96 39.21
CA PRO A 265 0.79 1.19 38.03
C PRO A 265 0.34 -0.27 38.08
N MET A 266 -0.32 -0.70 39.17
CA MET A 266 -0.75 -2.09 39.35
C MET A 266 -1.95 -2.45 38.48
N CYS A 267 -2.07 -3.73 38.12
CA CYS A 267 -3.18 -4.27 37.36
C CYS A 267 -4.51 -4.00 38.07
N TRP A 268 -5.52 -3.52 37.33
CA TRP A 268 -6.85 -3.27 37.89
C TRP A 268 -7.54 -4.54 38.42
N ARG A 269 -7.15 -5.73 37.93
CA ARG A 269 -7.76 -7.03 38.29
C ARG A 269 -7.10 -7.67 39.50
N CYS A 270 -5.85 -8.11 39.34
CA CYS A 270 -5.15 -8.84 40.41
C CYS A 270 -4.53 -7.94 41.47
N ASN A 271 -4.27 -6.66 41.15
CA ASN A 271 -3.57 -5.69 42.02
C ASN A 271 -2.19 -6.19 42.56
N SER A 272 -1.63 -7.27 42.02
CA SER A 272 -0.36 -7.87 42.44
C SER A 272 0.79 -7.48 41.50
N ASP A 273 0.55 -7.57 40.19
CA ASP A 273 1.54 -7.27 39.15
C ASP A 273 1.30 -5.91 38.49
N LYS A 274 2.34 -5.40 37.81
CA LYS A 274 2.23 -4.20 36.98
C LYS A 274 1.23 -4.43 35.83
N GLY A 275 0.27 -3.51 35.69
CA GLY A 275 -0.74 -3.54 34.64
C GLY A 275 -0.16 -3.16 33.28
N THR A 276 0.68 -4.01 32.70
CA THR A 276 1.15 -3.86 31.32
C THR A 276 0.09 -4.33 30.32
N PHE A 277 0.23 -3.96 29.04
CA PHE A 277 -0.70 -4.38 28.00
C PHE A 277 -0.81 -5.92 27.91
N GLN A 278 0.33 -6.62 27.85
CA GLN A 278 0.35 -8.08 27.83
C GLN A 278 -0.26 -8.70 29.10
N HIS A 279 0.00 -8.11 30.27
CA HIS A 279 -0.56 -8.62 31.52
C HIS A 279 -2.08 -8.53 31.53
N ILE A 280 -2.65 -7.37 31.22
CA ILE A 280 -4.11 -7.16 31.27
C ILE A 280 -4.85 -7.99 30.22
N TRP A 281 -4.22 -8.25 29.07
CA TRP A 281 -4.85 -9.00 27.98
C TRP A 281 -4.64 -10.51 28.04
N TRP A 282 -3.55 -10.99 28.64
CA TRP A 282 -3.14 -12.40 28.53
C TRP A 282 -2.65 -13.02 29.84
N THR A 283 -1.63 -12.45 30.49
CA THR A 283 -0.91 -13.16 31.57
C THR A 283 -1.50 -12.95 32.97
N CYS A 284 -2.53 -12.10 33.12
CA CYS A 284 -3.20 -11.91 34.40
C CYS A 284 -3.89 -13.20 34.86
N GLU A 285 -3.57 -13.66 36.08
CA GLU A 285 -4.09 -14.91 36.65
C GLU A 285 -5.61 -14.89 36.75
N GLU A 286 -6.19 -13.78 37.20
CA GLU A 286 -7.65 -13.56 37.28
C GLU A 286 -8.35 -13.65 35.92
N LEU A 287 -7.63 -13.37 34.83
CA LEU A 287 -8.19 -13.46 33.47
C LEU A 287 -7.99 -14.85 32.84
N SER A 288 -7.04 -15.64 33.34
CA SER A 288 -6.67 -16.91 32.73
C SER A 288 -7.84 -17.90 32.63
N GLY A 289 -8.71 -17.95 33.65
CA GLY A 289 -9.92 -18.78 33.66
C GLY A 289 -10.87 -18.43 32.52
N PHE A 290 -11.09 -17.14 32.29
CA PHE A 290 -11.93 -16.65 31.19
C PHE A 290 -11.38 -17.10 29.82
N TRP A 291 -10.08 -16.94 29.57
CA TRP A 291 -9.49 -17.36 28.31
C TRP A 291 -9.54 -18.87 28.08
N LYS A 292 -9.34 -19.68 29.13
CA LYS A 292 -9.49 -21.14 29.04
C LYS A 292 -10.92 -21.53 28.67
N GLU A 293 -11.92 -20.86 29.25
CA GLU A 293 -13.32 -21.12 28.96
C GLU A 293 -13.69 -20.71 27.53
N VAL A 294 -13.24 -19.54 27.08
CA VAL A 294 -13.39 -19.07 25.69
C VAL A 294 -12.78 -20.07 24.73
N TRP A 295 -11.54 -20.49 24.97
CA TRP A 295 -10.81 -21.42 24.12
C TRP A 295 -11.48 -22.79 24.02
N THR A 296 -11.82 -23.39 25.16
CA THR A 296 -12.46 -24.71 25.22
C THR A 296 -13.81 -24.68 24.51
N THR A 297 -14.61 -23.64 24.77
CA THR A 297 -15.93 -23.48 24.16
C THR A 297 -15.83 -23.23 22.65
N ALA A 298 -14.88 -22.39 22.20
CA ALA A 298 -14.70 -22.09 20.79
C ALA A 298 -14.28 -23.33 19.99
N ASN A 299 -13.31 -24.11 20.50
CA ASN A 299 -12.88 -25.36 19.88
C ASN A 299 -14.03 -26.38 19.83
N LEU A 300 -14.82 -26.48 20.90
CA LEU A 300 -15.98 -27.39 20.96
C LEU A 300 -17.05 -27.04 19.92
N ILE A 301 -17.45 -25.77 19.83
CA ILE A 301 -18.54 -25.33 18.93
C ILE A 301 -18.12 -25.45 17.47
N THR A 302 -16.87 -25.08 17.16
CA THR A 302 -16.41 -25.01 15.78
C THR A 302 -15.76 -26.31 15.32
N ASP A 303 -15.45 -27.23 16.24
CA ASP A 303 -14.68 -28.43 15.96
C ASP A 303 -13.36 -28.04 15.26
N THR A 304 -12.65 -27.12 15.89
CA THR A 304 -11.34 -26.60 15.47
C THR A 304 -10.29 -26.90 16.53
N SER A 305 -9.03 -26.92 16.11
CA SER A 305 -7.88 -27.12 17.01
C SER A 305 -7.07 -25.82 17.08
N ILE A 306 -7.63 -24.80 17.73
CA ILE A 306 -6.95 -23.53 17.92
C ILE A 306 -5.83 -23.75 18.95
N PRO A 307 -4.57 -23.39 18.67
CA PRO A 307 -3.52 -23.45 19.68
C PRO A 307 -3.79 -22.47 20.84
N TYR A 308 -3.59 -22.88 22.10
CA TYR A 308 -3.74 -22.00 23.26
C TYR A 308 -2.51 -21.09 23.44
N ILE A 309 -2.30 -20.18 22.49
CA ILE A 309 -1.17 -19.24 22.47
C ILE A 309 -1.66 -17.82 22.15
N LEU A 310 -0.86 -16.82 22.51
CA LEU A 310 -1.20 -15.41 22.33
C LEU A 310 -1.48 -15.09 20.85
N GLU A 311 -0.64 -15.57 19.95
CA GLU A 311 -0.73 -15.32 18.51
C GLU A 311 -2.08 -15.78 17.94
N ALA A 312 -2.55 -16.95 18.36
CA ALA A 312 -3.79 -17.52 17.89
C ALA A 312 -5.00 -16.76 18.46
N LEU A 313 -5.07 -16.60 19.79
CA LEU A 313 -6.26 -16.05 20.45
C LEU A 313 -6.35 -14.52 20.30
N LEU A 314 -5.22 -13.83 20.31
CA LEU A 314 -5.17 -12.37 20.29
C LEU A 314 -4.82 -11.78 18.92
N LEU A 315 -3.88 -12.35 18.17
CA LEU A 315 -3.51 -11.84 16.84
C LEU A 315 -4.27 -12.51 15.69
N LEU A 316 -5.08 -13.54 15.98
CA LEU A 316 -5.75 -14.35 14.95
C LEU A 316 -4.74 -14.97 13.97
N HIS A 317 -3.53 -15.25 14.45
CA HIS A 317 -2.43 -15.80 13.68
C HIS A 317 -2.21 -17.27 14.04
N PHE A 318 -2.82 -18.16 13.26
CA PHE A 318 -2.67 -19.60 13.38
C PHE A 318 -3.08 -20.28 12.07
N GLU A 319 -2.55 -21.47 11.83
CA GLU A 319 -2.95 -22.28 10.68
C GLU A 319 -4.32 -22.90 10.92
N ILE A 320 -5.21 -22.78 9.93
CA ILE A 320 -6.54 -23.40 10.01
C ILE A 320 -6.82 -24.20 8.73
N PRO A 321 -7.23 -25.49 8.82
CA PRO A 321 -7.55 -26.31 7.65
C PRO A 321 -8.63 -25.65 6.77
N HIS A 322 -8.56 -25.72 5.44
CA HIS A 322 -9.32 -24.93 4.44
C HIS A 322 -10.87 -24.77 4.51
N ARG A 323 -11.58 -25.11 5.60
CA ARG A 323 -13.04 -24.94 5.74
C ARG A 323 -13.45 -23.50 6.05
N LYS A 324 -13.86 -22.74 5.02
CA LYS A 324 -14.11 -21.28 5.08
C LYS A 324 -15.11 -20.77 6.13
N PHE A 325 -16.14 -21.53 6.51
CA PHE A 325 -17.26 -20.99 7.31
C PHE A 325 -17.09 -21.12 8.83
N LYS A 326 -16.56 -22.24 9.32
CA LYS A 326 -16.30 -22.44 10.77
C LYS A 326 -15.25 -21.46 11.30
N HIS A 327 -14.30 -21.06 10.47
CA HIS A 327 -13.25 -20.08 10.81
C HIS A 327 -13.80 -18.69 11.06
N SER A 328 -14.80 -18.28 10.28
CA SER A 328 -15.47 -17.00 10.49
C SER A 328 -16.08 -16.95 11.89
N LEU A 329 -16.77 -18.02 12.33
CA LEU A 329 -17.35 -18.08 13.67
C LEU A 329 -16.28 -18.03 14.77
N VAL A 330 -15.15 -18.72 14.60
CA VAL A 330 -13.99 -18.60 15.52
C VAL A 330 -13.56 -17.14 15.67
N TYR A 331 -13.43 -16.40 14.56
CA TYR A 331 -13.04 -14.99 14.64
C TYR A 331 -14.09 -14.12 15.33
N PHE A 332 -15.38 -14.37 15.15
CA PHE A 332 -16.45 -13.69 15.92
C PHE A 332 -16.31 -13.96 17.42
N MET A 333 -16.13 -15.23 17.80
CA MET A 333 -15.98 -15.65 19.20
C MET A 333 -14.75 -15.01 19.88
N LEU A 334 -13.60 -15.03 19.22
CA LEU A 334 -12.37 -14.41 19.73
C LEU A 334 -12.48 -12.88 19.78
N THR A 335 -13.14 -12.26 18.80
CA THR A 335 -13.38 -10.81 18.80
C THR A 335 -14.35 -10.40 19.90
N ALA A 336 -15.37 -11.23 20.16
CA ALA A 336 -16.32 -11.03 21.25
C ALA A 336 -15.60 -11.13 22.60
N ALA A 337 -14.69 -12.09 22.77
CA ALA A 337 -13.88 -12.20 23.98
C ALA A 337 -13.04 -10.93 24.22
N LYS A 338 -12.40 -10.39 23.16
CA LYS A 338 -11.68 -9.12 23.26
C LYS A 338 -12.59 -7.96 23.64
N SER A 339 -13.78 -7.89 23.05
CA SER A 339 -14.79 -6.89 23.38
C SER A 339 -15.22 -6.98 24.84
N SER A 340 -15.48 -8.18 25.36
CA SER A 340 -15.84 -8.41 26.77
C SER A 340 -14.76 -7.93 27.73
N ILE A 341 -13.49 -8.18 27.43
CA ILE A 341 -12.37 -7.67 28.24
C ILE A 341 -12.36 -6.13 28.27
N VAL A 342 -12.61 -5.49 27.12
CA VAL A 342 -12.67 -4.02 27.01
C VAL A 342 -13.88 -3.44 27.75
N ASN A 343 -15.03 -4.11 27.73
CA ASN A 343 -16.19 -3.66 28.52
C ASN A 343 -15.90 -3.68 30.02
N HIS A 344 -15.00 -4.57 30.46
CA HIS A 344 -14.53 -4.66 31.84
C HIS A 344 -13.13 -4.06 32.01
N TRP A 345 -12.70 -3.10 31.16
CA TRP A 345 -11.30 -2.71 31.06
C TRP A 345 -10.68 -2.26 32.38
N LYS A 346 -11.34 -1.33 33.09
CA LYS A 346 -10.89 -0.80 34.40
C LYS A 346 -11.52 -1.52 35.60
N SER A 347 -12.21 -2.64 35.38
CA SER A 347 -12.89 -3.39 36.45
C SER A 347 -11.93 -4.38 37.11
N ALA A 348 -12.06 -4.55 38.42
CA ALA A 348 -11.38 -5.62 39.13
C ALA A 348 -11.91 -7.01 38.74
N ILE A 349 -13.19 -7.09 38.39
CA ILE A 349 -13.88 -8.35 38.09
C ILE A 349 -13.64 -8.72 36.61
N PRO A 350 -13.07 -9.92 36.32
CA PRO A 350 -12.92 -10.41 34.96
C PRO A 350 -14.28 -10.60 34.27
N PRO A 351 -14.34 -10.51 32.93
CA PRO A 351 -15.57 -10.81 32.21
C PRO A 351 -16.00 -12.26 32.45
N SER A 352 -17.29 -12.50 32.59
CA SER A 352 -17.85 -13.84 32.76
C SER A 352 -18.14 -14.50 31.41
N LYS A 353 -18.38 -15.82 31.42
CA LYS A 353 -18.93 -16.54 30.26
C LYS A 353 -20.23 -15.90 29.77
N LYS A 354 -21.09 -15.45 30.68
CA LYS A 354 -22.37 -14.81 30.34
C LYS A 354 -22.16 -13.50 29.58
N ASP A 355 -21.23 -12.66 30.03
CA ASP A 355 -20.89 -11.39 29.35
C ASP A 355 -20.33 -11.65 27.94
N TRP A 356 -19.52 -12.70 27.79
CA TRP A 356 -19.02 -13.13 26.48
C TRP A 356 -20.12 -13.65 25.57
N PHE A 357 -21.03 -14.47 26.08
CA PHE A 357 -22.16 -15.01 25.33
C PHE A 357 -23.09 -13.89 24.84
N GLN A 358 -23.39 -12.91 25.69
CA GLN A 358 -24.17 -11.72 25.32
C GLN A 358 -23.49 -10.92 24.21
N ARG A 359 -22.15 -10.83 24.20
CA ARG A 359 -21.42 -10.18 23.10
C ARG A 359 -21.47 -10.97 21.81
N ILE A 360 -21.38 -12.30 21.86
CA ILE A 360 -21.54 -13.14 20.66
C ILE A 360 -22.97 -12.99 20.11
N GLU A 361 -23.98 -13.03 20.97
CA GLU A 361 -25.39 -12.86 20.59
C GLU A 361 -25.65 -11.49 19.93
N HIS A 362 -25.10 -10.42 20.51
CA HIS A 362 -25.16 -9.11 19.87
C HIS A 362 -24.52 -9.10 18.48
N PHE A 363 -23.35 -9.74 18.30
CA PHE A 363 -22.70 -9.81 16.99
C PHE A 363 -23.51 -10.65 15.99
N HIS A 364 -24.11 -11.74 16.47
CA HIS A 364 -25.01 -12.60 15.71
C HIS A 364 -26.22 -11.83 15.17
N GLU A 365 -26.93 -11.08 16.03
CA GLU A 365 -28.09 -10.27 15.64
C GLU A 365 -27.73 -9.21 14.60
N MET A 366 -26.61 -8.50 14.81
CA MET A 366 -26.15 -7.47 13.89
C MET A 366 -25.76 -8.03 12.51
N GLU A 367 -25.15 -9.22 12.48
CA GLU A 367 -24.88 -9.91 11.22
C GLU A 367 -26.18 -10.41 10.58
N GLU A 368 -27.13 -10.97 11.33
CA GLU A 368 -28.41 -11.42 10.79
C GLU A 368 -29.15 -10.32 10.03
N LEU A 369 -29.28 -9.14 10.64
CA LEU A 369 -29.93 -7.97 10.02
C LEU A 369 -29.24 -7.56 8.72
N ARG A 370 -27.91 -7.57 8.72
CA ARG A 370 -27.13 -7.20 7.53
C ARG A 370 -27.26 -8.22 6.42
N TRP A 371 -27.11 -9.51 6.70
CA TRP A 371 -27.19 -10.56 5.70
C TRP A 371 -28.62 -10.82 5.25
N GLY A 372 -29.65 -10.43 6.01
CA GLY A 372 -31.04 -10.41 5.54
C GLY A 372 -31.29 -9.35 4.47
N SER A 373 -30.55 -8.23 4.51
CA SER A 373 -30.64 -7.16 3.50
C SER A 373 -29.86 -7.45 2.20
N LEU A 374 -29.03 -8.49 2.19
CA LEU A 374 -28.19 -8.89 1.06
C LEU A 374 -28.66 -10.28 0.62
N ASP A 375 -28.78 -10.57 -0.68
CA ASP A 375 -29.27 -11.85 -1.22
C ASP A 375 -28.29 -13.05 -1.00
N LYS A 376 -27.72 -13.16 0.19
CA LYS A 376 -26.62 -14.07 0.60
C LYS A 376 -26.86 -14.70 1.97
N TYR A 377 -28.11 -14.77 2.42
CA TYR A 377 -28.50 -15.29 3.73
C TYR A 377 -28.05 -16.74 4.00
N HIS A 378 -27.83 -17.56 2.95
CA HIS A 378 -27.28 -18.92 3.08
C HIS A 378 -25.93 -18.94 3.80
N ARG A 379 -25.00 -18.01 3.47
CA ARG A 379 -23.68 -17.96 4.11
C ARG A 379 -23.76 -17.60 5.59
N TYR A 380 -24.71 -16.76 5.96
CA TYR A 380 -24.97 -16.42 7.35
C TYR A 380 -25.40 -17.66 8.14
N LYS A 381 -26.34 -18.46 7.59
CA LYS A 381 -26.76 -19.72 8.22
C LYS A 381 -25.58 -20.66 8.43
N ASP A 382 -24.74 -20.86 7.41
CA ASP A 382 -23.61 -21.78 7.49
C ASP A 382 -22.57 -21.38 8.56
N ILE A 383 -22.39 -20.08 8.80
CA ILE A 383 -21.45 -19.56 9.82
C ILE A 383 -22.04 -19.72 11.22
N TRP A 384 -23.31 -19.36 11.41
CA TRP A 384 -23.92 -19.23 12.74
C TRP A 384 -24.72 -20.46 13.20
N GLN A 385 -24.91 -21.46 12.34
CA GLN A 385 -25.60 -22.71 12.69
C GLN A 385 -25.01 -23.39 13.94
N PRO A 386 -23.69 -23.58 14.08
CA PRO A 386 -23.13 -24.22 15.28
C PRO A 386 -23.44 -23.45 16.57
N TRP A 387 -23.51 -22.13 16.50
CA TRP A 387 -23.90 -21.28 17.63
C TRP A 387 -25.38 -21.45 17.98
N LYS A 388 -26.27 -21.51 16.98
CA LYS A 388 -27.70 -21.74 17.18
C LYS A 388 -27.99 -23.12 17.78
N GLU A 389 -27.25 -24.15 17.37
CA GLU A 389 -27.37 -25.51 17.92
C GLU A 389 -27.01 -25.55 19.41
N LEU A 390 -25.93 -24.86 19.81
CA LEU A 390 -25.54 -24.74 21.21
C LEU A 390 -26.63 -24.08 22.08
N LEU A 391 -27.24 -22.99 21.58
CA LEU A 391 -28.28 -22.28 22.32
C LEU A 391 -29.56 -23.13 22.47
N ARG A 392 -29.93 -23.91 21.44
CA ARG A 392 -31.06 -24.84 21.52
C ARG A 392 -30.83 -25.99 22.49
N GLY A 393 -29.60 -26.52 22.54
CA GLY A 393 -29.23 -27.57 23.49
C GLY A 393 -29.38 -27.11 24.95
N ARG A 394 -28.99 -25.86 25.26
CA ARG A 394 -29.17 -25.31 26.61
C ARG A 394 -30.61 -25.11 27.02
N GLN A 395 -31.47 -24.70 26.09
CA GLN A 395 -32.91 -24.52 26.38
C GLN A 395 -33.66 -25.84 26.59
N ALA A 396 -33.05 -26.99 26.30
CA ALA A 396 -33.62 -28.31 26.54
C ALA A 396 -33.17 -28.94 27.89
N ASP A 397 -32.12 -28.37 28.51
CA ASP A 397 -31.51 -28.86 29.76
C ASP A 397 -31.87 -27.99 30.99
N ASP A 398 -32.53 -26.83 30.78
CA ASP A 398 -33.17 -25.98 31.80
C ASP A 398 -34.69 -26.24 31.83
#